data_AF-A0A7V7GSH6-F1
#
_entry.id   AF-A0A7V7GSH6-F1
#
_cell.length_a   1.000
_cell.length_b   1.000
_cell.length_c   1.000
_cell.angle_alpha   90.00
_cell.angle_beta   90.00
_cell.angle_gamma   90.00
#
_symmetry.space_group_name_H-M   'P 1'
#
loop_
_entity.id
_entity.type
_entity.pdbx_description
1 polymer ?
#
loop_
_entity_poly.entity_id
_entity_poly.type
_entity_poly.pdbx_seq_one_letter_code
_entity_poly.pdbx_strand_id
1 'polypeptide(L)'
;MKVFLILGAIAVIFLVLTILKRQPKKGKKYPLGRISQAAVSRNQTRFQATKVVPGNDACLAAQDLQGMLFLKNEGNAPTLPLAECTQVSSCHCKYDHRDDRRSDEDDRRTLSPLRSTLYLNTEADEKRSRKRGRRADER
;
A
#
# COMPACT_ATOMS: atom_id res chain seq x y z
N MET A 1 51.73 51.65 13.80
CA MET A 1 51.61 50.62 12.74
C MET A 1 51.23 49.24 13.28
N LYS A 2 51.88 48.72 14.33
CA LYS A 2 51.58 47.40 14.91
C LYS A 2 50.14 47.22 15.40
N VAL A 3 49.53 48.27 15.98
CA VAL A 3 48.13 48.26 16.46
C VAL A 3 47.13 48.04 15.33
N PHE A 4 47.34 48.66 14.17
CA PHE A 4 46.48 48.47 12.99
C PHE A 4 46.61 47.06 12.39
N LEU A 5 47.80 46.46 12.44
CA LEU A 5 48.00 45.07 12.02
C LEU A 5 47.30 44.06 12.94
N ILE A 6 47.31 44.31 14.26
CA ILE A 6 46.63 43.47 15.25
C ILE A 6 45.10 43.57 15.08
N LEU A 7 44.57 44.79 14.90
CA LEU A 7 43.13 44.98 14.65
C LEU A 7 42.67 44.33 13.34
N GLY A 8 43.48 44.41 12.28
CA GLY A 8 43.21 43.72 11.02
C GLY A 8 43.18 42.20 11.17
N ALA A 9 44.15 41.62 11.90
CA ALA A 9 44.19 40.18 12.15
C ALA A 9 42.97 39.70 12.95
N ILE A 10 42.56 40.45 13.98
CA ILE A 10 41.37 40.12 14.80
C ILE A 10 40.10 40.17 13.95
N ALA A 11 39.95 41.16 13.06
CA ALA A 11 38.79 41.27 12.19
C ALA A 11 38.68 40.10 11.20
N VAL A 12 39.80 39.64 10.65
CA VAL A 12 39.84 38.47 9.74
C VAL A 12 39.49 37.19 10.50
N ILE A 13 40.04 37.00 11.71
CA ILE A 13 39.73 35.83 12.54
C ILE A 13 38.24 35.81 12.90
N PHE A 14 37.66 36.96 13.27
CA PHE A 14 36.24 37.06 13.57
C PHE A 14 35.36 36.75 12.35
N LEU A 15 35.75 37.24 11.16
CA LEU A 15 35.04 36.95 9.91
C LEU A 15 35.11 35.46 9.54
N VAL A 16 36.26 34.81 9.71
CA VAL A 16 36.41 33.36 9.48
C VAL A 16 35.56 32.55 10.47
N LEU A 17 35.56 32.93 11.76
CA LEU A 17 34.75 32.25 12.78
C LEU A 17 33.23 32.39 12.53
N THR A 18 32.77 33.54 12.00
CA THR A 18 31.35 33.71 11.66
C THR A 18 30.92 32.89 10.44
N ILE A 19 31.81 32.68 9.47
CA ILE A 19 31.53 31.82 8.31
C ILE A 19 31.50 30.34 8.74
N LEU A 20 32.45 29.90 9.57
CA LEU A 20 32.51 28.52 10.07
C LEU A 20 31.35 28.16 11.02
N LYS A 21 30.77 29.15 11.72
CA LYS A 21 29.59 28.95 12.58
C LYS A 21 28.25 29.04 11.84
N ARG A 22 28.23 29.18 10.51
CA ARG A 22 27.00 29.08 9.72
C ARG A 22 26.47 27.65 9.74
N GLN A 23 25.69 27.36 10.77
CA GLN A 23 24.94 26.12 10.89
C GLN A 23 23.96 26.01 9.68
N PRO A 24 23.88 24.84 9.02
CA PRO A 24 22.89 24.64 7.96
C PRO A 24 21.49 24.83 8.55
N LYS A 25 20.69 25.71 7.95
CA LYS A 25 19.29 25.94 8.38
C LYS A 25 18.56 24.60 8.33
N LYS A 26 18.06 24.12 9.48
CA LYS A 26 17.22 22.93 9.59
C LYS A 26 16.15 22.98 8.50
N GLY A 27 16.19 22.04 7.56
CA GLY A 27 15.23 21.94 6.47
C GLY A 27 13.81 21.99 7.02
N LYS A 28 12.93 22.74 6.37
CA LYS A 28 11.51 22.77 6.71
C LYS A 28 10.98 21.34 6.60
N LYS A 29 10.43 20.80 7.68
CA LYS A 29 9.70 19.54 7.62
C LYS A 29 8.46 19.78 6.77
N TYR A 30 8.50 19.36 5.52
CA TYR A 30 7.30 19.27 4.71
C TYR A 30 6.35 18.32 5.45
N PRO A 31 5.11 18.73 5.75
CA PRO A 31 4.16 17.80 6.32
C PRO A 31 4.01 16.67 5.30
N LEU A 32 4.37 15.44 5.68
CA LEU A 32 3.80 14.28 5.03
C LEU A 32 2.30 14.40 5.31
N GLY A 33 1.58 14.98 4.35
CA GLY A 33 0.13 15.02 4.40
C GLY A 33 -0.34 13.59 4.56
N ARG A 34 -0.97 13.28 5.69
CA ARG A 34 -1.83 12.10 5.78
C ARG A 34 -2.81 12.24 4.64
N ILE A 35 -2.68 11.40 3.64
CA ILE A 35 -3.72 11.23 2.63
C ILE A 35 -4.97 10.89 3.44
N SER A 36 -6.00 11.70 3.31
CA SER A 36 -7.22 11.52 4.08
C SER A 36 -7.80 10.15 3.72
N GLN A 37 -7.99 9.30 4.73
CA GLN A 37 -8.57 7.95 4.58
C GLN A 37 -9.95 7.98 3.88
N ALA A 38 -10.62 9.13 3.88
CA ALA A 38 -11.86 9.39 3.15
C ALA A 38 -11.71 9.31 1.61
N ALA A 39 -10.56 9.68 1.04
CA ALA A 39 -10.32 9.55 -0.40
C ALA A 39 -9.98 8.11 -0.80
N VAL A 40 -9.28 7.37 0.08
CA VAL A 40 -8.92 5.95 -0.07
C VAL A 40 -10.17 5.06 -0.02
N SER A 41 -11.14 5.40 0.83
CA SER A 41 -12.40 4.64 0.99
C SER A 41 -13.24 4.56 -0.30
N ARG A 42 -13.19 5.56 -1.20
CA ARG A 42 -14.02 5.57 -2.41
C ARG A 42 -13.71 4.45 -3.41
N ASN A 43 -12.51 3.85 -3.34
CA ASN A 43 -12.11 2.80 -4.27
C ASN A 43 -12.20 1.38 -3.67
N GLN A 44 -12.39 1.25 -2.35
CA GLN A 44 -12.46 -0.05 -1.66
C GLN A 44 -13.68 -0.89 -2.03
N THR A 45 -14.67 -0.28 -2.68
CA THR A 45 -15.87 -0.98 -3.16
C THR A 45 -15.70 -1.58 -4.54
N ARG A 46 -14.64 -1.21 -5.29
CA ARG A 46 -14.50 -1.56 -6.71
C ARG A 46 -14.38 -3.06 -6.96
N PHE A 47 -13.69 -3.78 -6.07
CA PHE A 47 -13.52 -5.23 -6.18
C PHE A 47 -14.17 -5.99 -5.02
N GLN A 48 -15.19 -5.40 -4.38
CA GLN A 48 -16.01 -6.12 -3.41
C GLN A 48 -16.70 -7.29 -4.14
N ALA A 49 -16.62 -8.48 -3.56
CA ALA A 49 -17.20 -9.69 -4.13
C ALA A 49 -18.28 -10.26 -3.21
N THR A 50 -19.18 -11.04 -3.78
CA THR A 50 -20.20 -11.79 -3.03
C THR A 50 -20.17 -13.22 -3.53
N LYS A 51 -20.28 -14.19 -2.62
CA LYS A 51 -20.48 -15.60 -3.00
C LYS A 51 -21.80 -16.11 -2.45
N VAL A 52 -22.36 -17.09 -3.14
CA VAL A 52 -23.49 -17.86 -2.63
C VAL A 52 -22.96 -18.96 -1.71
N VAL A 53 -23.54 -19.07 -0.53
CA VAL A 53 -23.26 -20.11 0.46
C VAL A 53 -24.47 -21.05 0.52
N PRO A 54 -24.30 -22.33 0.13
CA PRO A 54 -25.34 -23.34 0.25
C PRO A 54 -25.82 -23.46 1.70
N GLY A 55 -27.14 -23.49 1.91
CA GLY A 55 -27.75 -23.77 3.21
C GLY A 55 -27.85 -25.28 3.49
N ASN A 56 -28.55 -25.63 4.56
CA ASN A 56 -28.96 -27.03 4.80
C ASN A 56 -29.90 -27.47 3.67
N ASP A 57 -29.69 -28.67 3.12
CA ASP A 57 -30.43 -29.25 1.99
C ASP A 57 -30.46 -28.36 0.73
N ALA A 58 -29.34 -27.68 0.45
CA ALA A 58 -29.22 -26.82 -0.71
C ALA A 58 -29.43 -27.56 -2.05
N CYS A 59 -30.11 -26.90 -2.99
CA CYS A 59 -30.32 -27.38 -4.35
C CYS A 59 -28.99 -27.53 -5.10
N LEU A 60 -28.97 -28.40 -6.13
CA LEU A 60 -27.78 -28.64 -6.97
C LEU A 60 -27.23 -27.33 -7.55
N ALA A 61 -28.11 -26.45 -8.04
CA ALA A 61 -27.70 -25.14 -8.55
C ALA A 61 -26.90 -24.32 -7.53
N ALA A 62 -27.27 -24.34 -6.24
CA ALA A 62 -26.52 -23.62 -5.21
C ALA A 62 -25.18 -24.29 -4.90
N GLN A 63 -25.11 -25.62 -4.96
CA GLN A 63 -23.87 -26.37 -4.79
C GLN A 63 -22.89 -26.12 -5.95
N ASP A 64 -23.38 -26.04 -7.18
CA ASP A 64 -22.57 -25.72 -8.36
C ASP A 64 -21.97 -24.31 -8.27
N LEU A 65 -22.68 -23.37 -7.64
CA LEU A 65 -22.19 -22.02 -7.39
C LEU A 65 -21.19 -21.92 -6.22
N GLN A 66 -20.96 -23.02 -5.49
CA GLN A 66 -20.11 -22.99 -4.30
C GLN A 66 -18.66 -22.66 -4.66
N GLY A 67 -18.10 -21.66 -3.95
CA GLY A 67 -16.72 -21.22 -4.16
C GLY A 67 -16.53 -20.22 -5.30
N MET A 68 -17.57 -19.97 -6.10
CA MET A 68 -17.54 -18.90 -7.09
C MET A 68 -17.76 -17.52 -6.44
N LEU A 69 -17.05 -16.53 -6.95
CA LEU A 69 -17.10 -15.15 -6.47
C LEU A 69 -17.68 -14.26 -7.57
N PHE A 70 -18.73 -13.52 -7.24
CA PHE A 70 -19.35 -12.55 -8.11
C PHE A 70 -18.92 -11.16 -7.70
N LEU A 71 -18.37 -10.41 -8.64
CA LEU A 71 -17.99 -9.03 -8.44
C LEU A 71 -19.24 -8.15 -8.32
N LYS A 72 -19.35 -7.38 -7.24
CA LYS A 72 -20.54 -6.59 -6.92
C LYS A 72 -20.78 -5.48 -7.93
N ASN A 73 -19.71 -4.87 -8.43
CA ASN A 73 -19.76 -3.80 -9.44
C ASN A 73 -20.25 -4.29 -10.81
N GLU A 74 -20.14 -5.59 -11.11
CA GLU A 74 -20.62 -6.16 -12.37
C GLU A 74 -22.10 -6.57 -12.31
N GLY A 75 -22.70 -6.64 -11.11
CA GLY A 75 -24.10 -7.05 -10.96
C GLY A 75 -24.37 -8.52 -11.30
N ASN A 76 -23.32 -9.34 -11.45
CA ASN A 76 -23.41 -10.73 -11.90
C ASN A 76 -23.85 -11.73 -10.82
N ALA A 77 -24.12 -11.26 -9.60
CA ALA A 77 -24.55 -12.15 -8.51
C ALA A 77 -26.02 -12.59 -8.76
N PRO A 78 -26.29 -13.91 -8.83
CA PRO A 78 -27.65 -14.39 -9.03
C PRO A 78 -28.51 -14.07 -7.81
N THR A 79 -29.79 -13.76 -8.03
CA THR A 79 -30.75 -13.54 -6.96
C THR A 79 -31.10 -14.86 -6.27
N LEU A 80 -31.18 -14.84 -4.94
CA LEU A 80 -31.67 -15.96 -4.15
C LEU A 80 -33.16 -15.76 -3.85
N PRO A 81 -34.00 -16.81 -3.99
CA PRO A 81 -33.69 -18.16 -4.45
C PRO A 81 -33.28 -18.22 -5.93
N LEU A 82 -32.35 -19.12 -6.27
CA LEU A 82 -31.91 -19.31 -7.66
C LEU A 82 -33.09 -19.71 -8.56
N ALA A 83 -33.06 -19.30 -9.83
CA ALA A 83 -34.09 -19.67 -10.80
C ALA A 83 -34.29 -21.20 -10.89
N GLU A 84 -33.18 -21.96 -10.87
CA GLU A 84 -33.15 -23.42 -10.91
C GLU A 84 -33.24 -24.07 -9.51
N CYS A 85 -33.74 -23.35 -8.50
CA CYS A 85 -33.85 -23.90 -7.15
C CYS A 85 -34.99 -24.90 -7.07
N THR A 86 -34.67 -26.14 -6.72
CA THR A 86 -35.65 -27.23 -6.53
C THR A 86 -36.48 -27.10 -5.24
N GLN A 87 -36.04 -26.27 -4.28
CA GLN A 87 -36.66 -26.13 -2.96
C GLN A 87 -36.86 -24.65 -2.60
N VAL A 88 -37.69 -23.94 -3.38
CA VAL A 88 -37.91 -22.49 -3.21
C VAL A 88 -38.55 -22.15 -1.86
N SER A 89 -39.51 -22.95 -1.38
CA SER A 89 -40.25 -22.70 -0.14
C SER A 89 -39.42 -22.89 1.13
N SER A 90 -38.35 -23.66 1.08
CA SER A 90 -37.48 -24.01 2.22
C SER A 90 -36.01 -23.67 1.96
N CYS A 91 -35.73 -22.72 1.06
CA CYS A 91 -34.36 -22.37 0.71
C CYS A 91 -33.65 -21.63 1.85
N HIS A 92 -32.52 -22.17 2.32
CA HIS A 92 -31.69 -21.59 3.37
C HIS A 92 -30.33 -21.05 2.88
N CYS A 93 -30.17 -20.87 1.56
CA CYS A 93 -28.93 -20.33 0.97
C CYS A 93 -28.73 -18.86 1.38
N LYS A 94 -27.46 -18.44 1.50
CA LYS A 94 -27.10 -17.09 1.98
C LYS A 94 -26.04 -16.46 1.08
N TYR A 95 -25.92 -15.14 1.15
CA TYR A 95 -24.77 -14.43 0.59
C TYR A 95 -23.68 -14.26 1.65
N ASP A 96 -22.43 -14.53 1.28
CA ASP A 96 -21.25 -14.12 2.04
C ASP A 96 -20.53 -13.02 1.26
N HIS A 97 -20.50 -11.82 1.82
CA HIS A 97 -19.85 -10.66 1.22
C HIS A 97 -18.36 -10.66 1.60
N ARG A 98 -17.51 -10.46 0.60
CA ARG A 98 -16.06 -10.37 0.74
C ARG A 98 -15.61 -8.97 0.37
N ASP A 99 -15.08 -8.27 1.37
CA ASP A 99 -14.50 -6.95 1.17
C ASP A 99 -13.19 -7.04 0.38
N ASP A 100 -12.92 -5.99 -0.40
CA ASP A 100 -11.64 -5.89 -1.07
C ASP A 100 -10.55 -5.61 -0.02
N ARG A 101 -9.67 -6.59 0.17
CA ARG A 101 -8.53 -6.46 1.09
C ARG A 101 -7.45 -5.49 0.59
N ARG A 102 -7.58 -4.96 -0.64
CA ARG A 102 -6.71 -3.89 -1.12
C ARG A 102 -7.01 -2.62 -0.33
N SER A 103 -6.00 -2.10 0.35
CA SER A 103 -6.05 -0.77 0.94
C SER A 103 -5.05 0.08 0.19
N ASP A 104 -5.44 1.26 -0.29
CA ASP A 104 -4.51 2.13 -1.01
C ASP A 104 -3.33 2.59 -0.11
N GLU A 105 -3.46 2.43 1.21
CA GLU A 105 -2.44 2.81 2.20
C GLU A 105 -1.32 1.76 2.37
N ASP A 106 -1.60 0.46 2.15
CA ASP A 106 -0.60 -0.64 2.15
C ASP A 106 -0.59 -1.42 0.82
N ASP A 107 -1.12 -0.84 -0.27
CA ASP A 107 -1.00 -1.47 -1.58
C ASP A 107 0.42 -1.29 -2.11
N ARG A 108 1.27 -2.26 -1.75
CA ARG A 108 2.66 -2.39 -2.23
C ARG A 108 2.75 -2.59 -3.74
N ARG A 109 1.63 -2.73 -4.45
CA ARG A 109 1.56 -2.77 -5.92
C ARG A 109 1.38 -1.37 -6.51
N THR A 110 0.78 -0.44 -5.75
CA THR A 110 0.83 1.00 -6.04
C THR A 110 2.18 1.58 -5.60
N LEU A 111 3.28 0.96 -6.04
CA LEU A 111 4.58 1.61 -5.95
C LEU A 111 4.47 2.90 -6.75
N SER A 112 4.42 4.03 -6.05
CA SER A 112 4.64 5.33 -6.66
C SER A 112 5.89 5.19 -7.54
N PRO A 113 5.86 5.61 -8.83
CA PRO A 113 7.02 5.50 -9.73
C PRO A 113 8.29 6.07 -9.10
N LEU A 114 8.13 7.06 -8.22
CA LEU A 114 9.19 7.65 -7.40
C LEU A 114 9.89 6.64 -6.47
N ARG A 115 9.19 5.68 -5.85
CA ARG A 115 9.84 4.69 -4.96
C ARG A 115 10.70 3.71 -5.76
N SER A 116 10.20 3.24 -6.89
CA SER A 116 10.99 2.35 -7.77
C SER A 116 12.18 3.07 -8.39
N THR A 117 12.03 4.32 -8.82
CA THR A 117 13.15 5.09 -9.39
C THR A 117 14.18 5.48 -8.33
N LEU A 118 13.76 5.84 -7.11
CA LEU A 118 14.70 6.09 -6.01
C LEU A 118 15.49 4.84 -5.62
N TYR A 119 14.88 3.64 -5.67
CA TYR A 119 15.57 2.38 -5.42
C TYR A 119 16.57 2.01 -6.53
N LEU A 120 16.30 2.39 -7.78
CA LEU A 120 17.19 2.15 -8.93
C LEU A 120 18.33 3.18 -9.00
N ASN A 121 18.05 4.43 -8.62
CA ASN A 121 19.01 5.54 -8.68
C ASN A 121 19.87 5.66 -7.42
N THR A 122 19.50 4.97 -6.34
CA THR A 122 20.45 4.69 -5.28
C THR A 122 21.24 3.48 -5.76
N GLU A 123 22.54 3.63 -5.95
CA GLU A 123 23.49 2.51 -6.06
C GLU A 123 23.55 1.79 -4.70
N ALA A 124 22.39 1.39 -4.16
CA ALA A 124 22.32 0.58 -2.97
C ALA A 124 22.92 -0.76 -3.37
N ASP A 125 24.18 -0.95 -3.00
CA ASP A 125 24.91 -2.20 -3.12
C ASP A 125 23.94 -3.36 -2.90
N GLU A 126 23.93 -4.32 -3.82
CA GLU A 126 23.06 -5.46 -3.74
C GLU A 126 23.33 -6.20 -2.42
N LYS A 127 22.53 -5.92 -1.38
CA LYS A 127 22.66 -6.55 -0.06
C LYS A 127 22.22 -8.02 -0.07
N ARG A 128 22.13 -8.64 -1.25
CA ARG A 128 22.15 -10.10 -1.43
C ARG A 128 23.57 -10.65 -1.24
N SER A 129 24.42 -10.02 -0.44
CA SER A 129 25.64 -10.65 0.07
C SER A 129 25.29 -11.60 1.20
N ARG A 130 24.70 -12.73 0.84
CA ARG A 130 24.86 -14.07 1.45
C ARG A 130 23.72 -14.94 0.94
N LYS A 131 24.09 -15.96 0.18
CA LYS A 131 23.27 -17.12 -0.17
C LYS A 131 22.94 -17.89 1.11
N ARG A 132 22.07 -17.34 1.96
CA ARG A 132 21.50 -18.06 3.10
C ARG A 132 20.00 -18.14 2.91
N GLY A 133 19.61 -19.16 2.17
CA GLY A 133 18.23 -19.46 1.82
C GLY A 133 18.15 -20.79 1.08
N ARG A 134 16.99 -21.43 1.16
CA ARG A 134 16.62 -22.79 0.72
C ARG A 134 16.88 -23.16 -0.76
N ARG A 135 17.55 -22.31 -1.54
CA ARG A 135 17.87 -22.53 -2.98
C ARG A 135 19.38 -22.65 -3.22
N ALA A 136 20.11 -23.20 -2.25
CA ALA A 136 21.54 -23.47 -2.42
C ALA A 136 21.79 -24.79 -3.17
N ASP A 137 20.84 -25.72 -3.14
CA ASP A 137 21.03 -27.14 -3.49
C ASP A 137 20.33 -27.55 -4.80
N GLU A 138 20.41 -26.74 -5.85
CA GLU A 138 20.12 -27.22 -7.20
C GLU A 138 21.36 -27.01 -8.06
N ARG A 139 22.09 -28.11 -8.29
CA ARG A 139 23.17 -28.25 -9.27
C ARG A 139 22.93 -29.50 -10.09
#